data_AF-A0A2R7SZS9-F1
#
_entry.id   AF-A0A2R7SZS9-F1
#
_cell.length_a   1.000
_cell.length_b   1.000
_cell.length_c   1.000
_cell.angle_alpha   90.00
_cell.angle_beta   90.00
_cell.angle_gamma   90.00
#
_symmetry.space_group_name_H-M   'P 1'
#
loop_
_entity.id
_entity.type
_entity.pdbx_description
1 polymer ?
#
loop_
_entity_poly.entity_id
_entity_poly.type
_entity_poly.pdbx_seq_one_letter_code
_entity_poly.pdbx_strand_id
1 'polypeptide(L)' 'MPRLAELPDSTRRDLPKLAISGSVYSDDPASRFVMINGEVMREGARLGPELVLEHIGPRELVLRFRGQRYRQPI' A
#
# COMPACT_ATOMS: atom_id res chain seq x y z
N MET A 1 2.40 12.57 -5.54
CA MET A 1 2.45 11.88 -4.23
C MET A 1 3.88 11.42 -3.96
N PRO A 2 4.39 11.58 -2.74
CA PRO A 2 5.76 11.15 -2.38
C PRO A 2 5.89 9.62 -2.45
N ARG A 3 7.07 9.14 -2.79
CA ARG A 3 7.46 7.75 -2.60
C ARG A 3 7.69 7.46 -1.12
N LEU A 4 7.58 6.20 -0.71
CA LEU A 4 7.91 5.78 0.65
C LEU A 4 9.30 6.31 1.08
N ALA A 5 10.30 6.28 0.20
CA ALA A 5 11.65 6.78 0.48
C ALA A 5 11.74 8.31 0.67
N GLU A 6 10.75 9.06 0.19
CA GLU A 6 10.69 10.53 0.27
C GLU A 6 9.90 10.99 1.51
N LEU A 7 9.32 10.07 2.28
CA LEU A 7 8.64 10.41 3.53
C LEU A 7 9.62 10.78 4.63
N PRO A 8 9.24 11.69 5.56
CA PRO A 8 10.05 12.00 6.73
C PRO A 8 10.39 10.74 7.54
N ASP A 9 11.60 10.69 8.10
CA ASP A 9 12.09 9.55 8.88
C ASP A 9 11.21 9.19 10.07
N SER A 10 10.56 10.18 10.68
CA SER A 10 9.59 9.98 11.75
C SER A 10 8.37 9.21 11.25
N THR A 11 7.80 9.64 10.12
CA THR A 11 6.67 8.94 9.48
C THR A 11 7.05 7.53 9.04
N ARG A 12 8.23 7.33 8.43
CA ARG A 12 8.67 6.01 7.98
C ARG A 12 8.86 5.02 9.13
N ARG A 13 9.32 5.50 10.29
CA ARG A 13 9.48 4.67 11.50
C ARG A 13 8.15 4.22 12.10
N ASP A 14 7.11 5.02 11.96
CA ASP A 14 5.77 4.70 12.45
C ASP A 14 4.96 3.77 11.53
N LEU A 15 5.46 3.53 10.30
CA LEU A 15 4.78 2.66 9.35
C LEU A 15 4.84 1.19 9.78
N PRO A 16 3.74 0.43 9.64
CA PRO A 16 3.76 -1.02 9.74
C PRO A 16 4.77 -1.60 8.74
N LYS A 17 5.49 -2.65 9.15
CA LYS A 17 6.29 -3.43 8.20
C LYS A 17 5.33 -4.23 7.31
N LEU A 18 5.44 -4.05 6.00
CA LEU A 18 4.66 -4.78 5.02
C LEU A 18 5.61 -5.64 4.19
N ALA A 19 5.39 -6.94 4.17
CA ALA A 19 6.03 -7.85 3.23
C ALA A 19 5.12 -8.02 2.00
N ILE A 20 5.46 -7.33 0.91
CA ILE A 20 4.74 -7.46 -0.36
C ILE A 20 5.41 -8.60 -1.13
N SER A 21 4.62 -9.59 -1.56
CA SER A 21 5.14 -10.76 -2.28
C SER A 21 4.64 -10.89 -3.72
N GLY A 22 3.67 -10.07 -4.11
CA GLY A 22 3.14 -10.06 -5.48
C GLY A 22 1.81 -9.33 -5.58
N SER A 23 1.34 -9.09 -6.81
CA SER A 23 0.05 -8.47 -7.07
C SER A 23 -0.58 -9.00 -8.35
N VAL A 24 -1.89 -8.84 -8.44
CA VAL A 24 -2.66 -8.99 -9.67
C VAL A 24 -3.33 -7.66 -9.97
N TYR A 25 -3.01 -7.13 -11.15
CA TYR A 25 -3.62 -5.93 -11.70
C TYR A 25 -4.67 -6.30 -12.76
N SER A 26 -5.74 -5.53 -12.82
CA SER A 26 -6.80 -5.60 -13.83
C SER A 26 -7.39 -4.19 -14.00
N ASP A 27 -7.95 -3.87 -15.15
CA ASP A 27 -8.65 -2.59 -15.32
C ASP A 27 -9.88 -2.49 -14.40
N ASP A 28 -10.51 -3.62 -14.06
CA ASP A 28 -11.56 -3.72 -13.05
C ASP A 28 -10.96 -3.70 -11.61
N PRO A 29 -11.24 -2.66 -10.79
CA PRO A 29 -10.75 -2.57 -9.41
C PRO A 29 -11.17 -3.74 -8.52
N ALA A 30 -12.35 -4.32 -8.74
CA ALA A 30 -12.84 -5.45 -7.95
C ALA A 30 -12.02 -6.73 -8.19
N SER A 31 -11.29 -6.78 -9.31
CA SER A 31 -10.42 -7.90 -9.68
C SER A 31 -8.97 -7.70 -9.25
N ARG A 32 -8.62 -6.54 -8.66
CA ARG A 32 -7.26 -6.25 -8.19
C ARG A 32 -7.03 -6.79 -6.80
N PHE A 33 -5.84 -7.32 -6.56
CA PHE A 33 -5.38 -7.67 -5.23
C PHE A 33 -3.86 -7.70 -5.13
N VAL A 34 -3.35 -7.58 -3.92
CA VAL A 34 -1.92 -7.66 -3.59
C VAL A 34 -1.73 -8.60 -2.42
N MET A 35 -0.66 -9.39 -2.44
CA MET A 35 -0.28 -10.23 -1.30
C MET A 35 0.59 -9.43 -0.35
N ILE A 36 0.09 -9.22 0.87
CA ILE A 36 0.78 -8.49 1.94
C ILE A 36 0.80 -9.38 3.17
N ASN A 37 2.00 -9.62 3.72
CA ASN A 37 2.21 -10.49 4.89
C ASN A 37 1.63 -11.90 4.71
N GLY A 38 1.61 -12.41 3.48
CA GLY A 38 1.05 -13.73 3.14
C GLY A 38 -0.46 -13.77 2.95
N GLU A 39 -1.15 -12.63 3.05
CA GLU A 39 -2.60 -12.52 2.90
C GLU A 39 -3.00 -11.69 1.68
N VAL A 40 -4.16 -12.01 1.10
CA VAL A 40 -4.72 -11.28 -0.05
C VAL A 40 -5.42 -10.02 0.43
N MET A 41 -4.90 -8.87 0.01
CA MET A 41 -5.43 -7.55 0.32
C MET A 41 -5.99 -6.86 -0.93
N ARG A 42 -7.03 -6.07 -0.74
CA ARG A 42 -7.73 -5.32 -1.80
C ARG A 42 -7.76 -3.84 -1.49
N GLU A 43 -8.08 -3.02 -2.49
CA GLU A 43 -8.31 -1.59 -2.30
C GLU A 43 -9.37 -1.36 -1.20
N GLY A 44 -9.08 -0.42 -0.30
CA GLY A 44 -9.86 -0.16 0.92
C GLY A 44 -9.41 -0.96 2.15
N ALA A 45 -8.55 -1.97 2.01
CA ALA A 45 -8.09 -2.77 3.15
C ALA A 45 -7.26 -1.95 4.15
N ARG A 46 -7.48 -2.21 5.44
CA ARG A 46 -6.64 -1.68 6.52
C ARG A 46 -5.44 -2.61 6.72
N LEU A 47 -4.24 -2.08 6.60
CA LEU A 47 -2.98 -2.84 6.69
C LEU A 47 -2.25 -2.64 8.02
N GLY A 48 -2.89 -1.97 8.96
CA GLY A 48 -2.38 -1.63 10.28
C GLY A 48 -3.06 -0.38 10.84
N PRO A 49 -2.65 0.10 12.02
CA PRO A 49 -3.16 1.33 12.60
C PRO A 49 -2.97 2.50 11.65
N GLU A 50 -4.05 3.21 11.33
CA GLU A 50 -4.05 4.40 10.46
C GLU A 50 -3.50 4.18 9.04
N LEU A 51 -3.26 2.93 8.60
CA LEU A 51 -2.75 2.60 7.29
C LEU A 51 -3.80 1.89 6.43
N VAL A 52 -4.08 2.47 5.26
CA VAL A 52 -5.05 1.94 4.30
C VAL A 52 -4.40 1.75 2.93
N LEU A 53 -4.69 0.62 2.28
CA LEU A 53 -4.42 0.41 0.86
C LEU A 53 -5.48 1.15 0.04
N GLU A 54 -5.11 2.26 -0.60
CA GLU A 54 -6.08 3.04 -1.37
C GLU A 54 -6.17 2.60 -2.83
N HIS A 55 -5.05 2.19 -3.43
CA HIS A 55 -5.02 1.80 -4.83
C HIS A 55 -3.96 0.75 -5.13
N ILE A 56 -4.28 -0.18 -6.03
CA ILE A 56 -3.36 -1.16 -6.59
C ILE A 56 -3.13 -0.77 -8.04
N GLY A 57 -1.95 -0.20 -8.31
CA GLY A 57 -1.49 0.10 -9.66
C GLY A 57 -0.74 -1.08 -10.29
N PRO A 58 -0.39 -1.00 -11.58
CA PRO A 58 0.31 -2.08 -12.28
C PRO A 58 1.71 -2.42 -11.72
N ARG A 59 2.38 -1.45 -11.08
CA ARG A 59 3.76 -1.58 -10.58
C ARG A 59 3.98 -0.94 -9.20
N GLU A 60 2.97 -0.25 -8.67
CA GLU A 60 3.06 0.48 -7.42
C GLU A 60 1.72 0.45 -6.69
N LEU A 61 1.79 0.56 -5.38
CA LEU A 61 0.63 0.71 -4.50
C LEU A 61 0.51 2.17 -4.06
N VAL A 62 -0.71 2.65 -3.94
CA VAL A 62 -1.01 3.90 -3.22
C VAL A 62 -1.56 3.55 -1.85
N LEU A 63 -0.91 4.07 -0.81
CA LEU A 63 -1.31 3.88 0.57
C LEU A 63 -1.58 5.23 1.23
N ARG A 64 -2.44 5.23 2.24
CA ARG A 64 -2.69 6.38 3.09
C ARG A 64 -2.37 6.05 4.53
N PHE A 65 -1.44 6.78 5.12
CA PHE A 65 -1.07 6.69 6.52
C PHE A 65 -1.33 8.01 7.24
N ARG A 66 -2.15 8.00 8.30
CA ARG A 66 -2.51 9.20 9.10
C ARG A 66 -2.92 10.40 8.22
N GLY A 67 -3.67 10.13 7.14
CA GLY A 67 -4.12 11.14 6.18
C GLY A 67 -3.13 11.49 5.06
N GLN A 68 -1.86 11.11 5.16
CA GLN A 68 -0.85 11.32 4.11
C GLN A 68 -0.86 10.17 3.11
N ARG A 69 -1.05 10.49 1.82
CA ARG A 69 -0.89 9.54 0.72
C ARG A 69 0.56 9.38 0.32
N TYR A 70 1.00 8.16 0.07
CA TYR A 70 2.30 7.85 -0.49
C TYR A 70 2.21 6.65 -1.43
N ARG A 71 3.23 6.52 -2.28
CA ARG A 71 3.36 5.38 -3.19
C ARG A 71 4.59 4.54 -2.86
N GLN A 72 4.52 3.25 -3.12
CA GLN A 72 5.70 2.40 -3.11
C GLN A 72 5.62 1.34 -4.21
N PRO A 73 6.76 0.88 -4.74
CA PRO A 73 6.79 -0.27 -5.63
C PRO A 73 6.21 -1.52 -4.96
N ILE A 74 5.67 -2.40 -5.80
CA ILE A 74 5.26 -3.77 -5.42
C ILE A 74 6.50 -4.64 -5.28
#